data_AF-A0A5M8NUT5-F1
#
_entry.id   AF-A0A5M8NUT5-F1
#
_cell.length_a   1.000
_cell.length_b   1.000
_cell.length_c   1.000
_cell.angle_alpha   90.00
_cell.angle_beta   90.00
_cell.angle_gamma   90.00
#
_symmetry.space_group_name_H-M   'P 1'
#
loop_
_entity.id
_entity.type
_entity.pdbx_description
1 polymer ?
#
loop_
_entity_poly.entity_id
_entity_poly.type
_entity_poly.pdbx_seq_one_letter_code
_entity_poly.pdbx_strand_id
1 'polypeptide(L)'
;VNLIQFKAFGSKNRTSNPKDVRWLEHAIHSKVERIVTVAYMAMVKIDRALSQSLEEYQANWVSLKDIKTLAFDHNLIIKEALFYIRRYVEFNCSVLFDLLPRKFTATQLRTLFELIYDKPIDARNFHKKMSIMKYVVPLEEYQKGVPYRAARYYRFDKKMYNSGKRN
;
A
#
# COMPACT_ATOMS: atom_id res chain seq x y z
N VAL A 1 10.08 1.47 9.18
CA VAL A 1 9.04 0.96 8.26
C VAL A 1 8.86 -0.53 8.52
N ASN A 2 7.63 -1.06 8.57
CA ASN A 2 7.41 -2.50 8.75
C ASN A 2 7.53 -3.20 7.39
N LEU A 3 8.50 -4.11 7.25
CA LEU A 3 8.70 -4.90 6.04
C LEU A 3 8.05 -6.27 6.22
N ILE A 4 7.25 -6.66 5.23
CA ILE A 4 6.56 -7.95 5.21
C ILE A 4 7.10 -8.77 4.07
N GLN A 5 7.74 -9.90 4.38
CA GLN A 5 8.05 -10.92 3.38
C GLN A 5 6.75 -11.54 2.92
N PHE A 6 6.50 -11.56 1.61
CA PHE A 6 5.24 -12.10 1.09
C PHE A 6 5.44 -13.28 0.14
N LYS A 7 6.56 -13.35 -0.59
CA LYS A 7 6.78 -14.42 -1.57
C LYS A 7 8.25 -14.55 -1.96
N ALA A 8 8.69 -15.78 -2.25
CA ALA A 8 9.93 -16.04 -2.97
C ALA A 8 9.62 -16.28 -4.45
N PHE A 9 10.35 -15.59 -5.32
CA PHE A 9 10.31 -15.76 -6.76
C PHE A 9 11.53 -16.59 -7.14
N GLY A 10 11.31 -17.67 -7.89
CA GLY A 10 12.28 -18.73 -8.18
C GLY A 10 12.26 -19.25 -9.62
N SER A 11 11.41 -18.66 -10.48
CA SER A 11 11.14 -19.16 -11.84
C SER A 11 12.39 -19.12 -12.72
N LYS A 12 12.54 -20.15 -13.57
CA LYS A 12 13.61 -20.22 -14.58
C LYS A 12 13.48 -19.11 -15.62
N ASN A 13 12.26 -18.62 -15.88
CA ASN A 13 11.99 -17.65 -16.95
C ASN A 13 12.33 -16.20 -16.59
N ARG A 14 12.85 -15.93 -15.39
CA ARG A 14 13.19 -14.56 -14.99
C ARG A 14 14.37 -13.98 -15.76
N THR A 15 15.28 -14.84 -16.20
CA THR A 15 16.44 -14.47 -17.02
C THR A 15 16.12 -14.54 -18.52
N SER A 16 14.83 -14.50 -18.89
CA SER A 16 14.40 -14.58 -20.30
C SER A 16 14.78 -13.36 -21.13
N ASN A 17 14.91 -12.18 -20.52
CA ASN A 17 15.36 -10.97 -21.20
C ASN A 17 16.91 -10.87 -21.19
N PRO A 18 17.59 -11.03 -22.34
CA PRO A 18 19.06 -11.01 -22.38
C PRO A 18 19.67 -9.64 -22.07
N LYS A 19 18.89 -8.55 -22.15
CA LYS A 19 19.37 -7.22 -21.75
C LYS A 19 19.53 -7.12 -20.24
N ASP A 20 18.56 -7.61 -19.48
CA ASP A 20 18.58 -7.57 -18.02
C ASP A 20 19.68 -8.47 -17.45
N VAL A 21 19.86 -9.66 -18.05
CA VAL A 21 20.93 -10.60 -17.67
C VAL A 21 22.31 -9.97 -17.94
N ARG A 22 22.55 -9.42 -19.13
CA ARG A 22 23.84 -8.79 -19.46
C ARG A 22 24.15 -7.61 -18.55
N TRP A 23 23.15 -6.79 -18.23
CA TRP A 23 23.31 -5.69 -17.28
C TRP A 23 23.73 -6.20 -15.91
N LEU A 24 23.07 -7.23 -15.38
CA LEU A 24 23.39 -7.79 -14.07
C LEU A 24 24.78 -8.45 -14.05
N GLU A 25 25.11 -9.27 -15.05
CA GLU A 25 26.42 -9.91 -15.17
C GLU A 25 27.57 -8.89 -15.18
N HIS A 26 27.37 -7.78 -15.90
CA HIS A 26 28.34 -6.67 -15.92
C HIS A 26 28.44 -5.99 -14.55
N ALA A 27 27.31 -5.75 -13.87
CA ALA A 27 27.30 -5.10 -12.57
C ALA A 27 28.00 -5.94 -11.47
N ILE A 28 27.84 -7.27 -11.51
CA ILE A 28 28.41 -8.18 -10.49
C ILE A 28 29.73 -8.83 -10.91
N HIS A 29 30.21 -8.56 -12.12
CA HIS A 29 31.42 -9.16 -12.70
C HIS A 29 31.42 -10.71 -12.67
N SER A 30 30.27 -11.33 -12.90
CA SER A 30 30.11 -12.79 -12.85
C SER A 30 28.95 -13.27 -13.72
N LYS A 31 29.01 -14.52 -14.17
CA LYS A 31 27.93 -15.16 -14.92
C LYS A 31 26.74 -15.48 -14.04
N VAL A 32 25.54 -15.22 -14.55
CA VAL A 32 24.29 -15.43 -13.81
C VAL A 32 23.63 -16.70 -14.31
N GLU A 33 23.66 -17.75 -13.51
CA GLU A 33 22.96 -19.00 -13.83
C GLU A 33 21.51 -18.97 -13.35
N ARG A 34 21.31 -18.83 -12.03
CA ARG A 34 19.99 -18.83 -11.41
C ARG A 34 19.89 -17.71 -10.39
N ILE A 35 18.82 -16.93 -10.51
CA ILE A 35 18.46 -15.92 -9.52
C ILE A 35 17.35 -16.50 -8.66
N VAL A 36 17.36 -16.21 -7.35
CA VAL A 36 16.23 -16.39 -6.42
C VAL A 36 16.02 -15.06 -5.70
N THR A 37 14.78 -14.57 -5.65
CA THR A 37 14.44 -13.29 -5.04
C THR A 37 13.44 -13.51 -3.94
N VAL A 38 13.76 -13.08 -2.72
CA VAL A 38 12.78 -13.03 -1.62
C VAL A 38 12.20 -11.62 -1.61
N ALA A 39 10.92 -11.50 -1.96
CA ALA A 39 10.27 -10.21 -2.09
C ALA A 39 9.65 -9.77 -0.75
N TYR A 40 9.92 -8.52 -0.42
CA TYR A 40 9.33 -7.81 0.71
C TYR A 40 8.48 -6.65 0.21
N MET A 41 7.52 -6.24 1.01
CA MET A 41 6.72 -5.04 0.76
C MET A 41 6.54 -4.22 2.04
N ALA A 42 6.30 -2.93 1.84
CA ALA A 42 5.89 -1.99 2.86
C ALA A 42 4.73 -1.15 2.36
N MET A 43 3.82 -0.78 3.27
CA MET A 43 2.83 0.25 3.04
C MET A 43 3.22 1.47 3.87
N VAL A 44 3.44 2.60 3.21
CA VAL A 44 3.92 3.83 3.85
C VAL A 44 3.05 5.00 3.42
N LYS A 45 2.82 5.91 4.36
CA LYS A 45 2.25 7.21 4.04
C LYS A 45 3.32 8.06 3.38
N ILE A 46 3.08 8.51 2.15
CA ILE A 46 3.99 9.41 1.45
C ILE A 46 3.96 10.77 2.15
N ASP A 47 5.12 11.23 2.57
CA ASP A 47 5.33 12.57 3.13
C ASP A 47 6.56 13.25 2.52
N ARG A 48 6.80 14.50 2.93
CA ARG A 48 7.88 15.34 2.39
C ARG A 48 9.25 14.76 2.73
N ALA A 49 9.45 14.28 3.95
CA ALA A 49 10.74 13.76 4.39
C ALA A 49 11.11 12.51 3.60
N LEU A 50 10.16 11.58 3.43
CA LEU A 50 10.35 10.38 2.63
C LEU A 50 10.60 10.68 1.15
N SER A 51 9.96 11.72 0.62
CA SER A 51 10.16 12.10 -0.79
C SER A 51 11.53 12.74 -1.03
N GLN A 52 12.06 13.48 -0.05
CA GLN A 52 13.39 14.10 -0.14
C GLN A 52 14.52 13.06 -0.16
N SER A 53 14.38 11.96 0.58
CA SER A 53 15.41 10.91 0.60
C SER A 53 15.51 10.09 -0.70
N LEU A 54 14.58 10.24 -1.65
CA LEU A 54 14.56 9.42 -2.86
C LEU A 54 15.64 9.83 -3.88
N GLU A 55 16.06 11.10 -3.88
CA GLU A 55 17.02 11.63 -4.85
C GLU A 55 18.37 10.91 -4.75
N GLU A 56 18.83 10.60 -3.53
CA GLU A 56 20.04 9.83 -3.25
C GLU A 56 20.04 8.44 -3.90
N TYR A 57 18.85 7.88 -4.14
CA TYR A 57 18.67 6.54 -4.72
C TYR A 57 18.20 6.56 -6.17
N GLN A 58 18.15 7.73 -6.82
CA GLN A 58 17.57 7.91 -8.16
C GLN A 58 16.15 7.33 -8.27
N ALA A 59 15.39 7.39 -7.17
CA ALA A 59 14.08 6.79 -7.05
C ALA A 59 12.96 7.83 -7.21
N ASN A 60 11.79 7.39 -7.67
CA ASN A 60 10.62 8.24 -7.84
C ASN A 60 9.34 7.50 -7.45
N TRP A 61 8.36 8.23 -6.92
CA TRP A 61 7.00 7.72 -6.77
C TRP A 61 6.32 7.66 -8.14
N VAL A 62 5.88 6.47 -8.54
CA VAL A 62 5.17 6.25 -9.79
C VAL A 62 3.79 5.70 -9.48
N SER A 63 2.76 6.29 -10.08
CA SER A 63 1.39 5.75 -10.03
C SER A 63 1.37 4.34 -10.59
N LEU A 64 0.64 3.42 -9.95
CA LEU A 64 0.52 2.03 -10.40
C LEU A 64 0.04 1.92 -11.86
N LYS A 65 -0.76 2.89 -12.32
CA LYS A 65 -1.28 2.93 -13.69
C LYS A 65 -0.23 3.32 -14.73
N ASP A 66 0.84 3.99 -14.29
CA ASP A 66 1.89 4.54 -15.16
C ASP A 66 3.17 3.70 -15.14
N ILE A 67 3.14 2.55 -14.44
CA ILE A 67 4.27 1.62 -14.36
C ILE A 67 4.52 1.02 -15.75
N LYS A 68 5.72 1.26 -16.28
CA LYS A 68 6.22 0.68 -17.53
C LYS A 68 6.74 -0.74 -17.32
N THR A 69 7.24 -1.36 -18.39
CA THR A 69 8.02 -2.59 -18.29
C THR A 69 9.25 -2.34 -17.42
N LEU A 70 9.40 -3.15 -16.37
CA LEU A 70 10.52 -3.12 -15.44
C LEU A 70 11.49 -4.27 -15.75
N ALA A 71 12.70 -4.18 -15.19
CA ALA A 71 13.69 -5.23 -15.31
C ALA A 71 13.18 -6.57 -14.76
N PHE A 72 13.63 -7.65 -15.39
CA PHE A 72 13.29 -9.03 -15.03
C PHE A 72 11.76 -9.24 -14.96
N ASP A 73 11.27 -9.86 -13.89
CA ASP A 73 9.87 -10.11 -13.62
C ASP A 73 9.28 -9.14 -12.58
N HIS A 74 9.84 -7.95 -12.41
CA HIS A 74 9.39 -7.00 -11.39
C HIS A 74 7.91 -6.58 -11.55
N ASN A 75 7.38 -6.51 -12.79
CA ASN A 75 5.94 -6.29 -12.99
C ASN A 75 5.07 -7.44 -12.40
N LEU A 76 5.56 -8.68 -12.44
CA LEU A 76 4.90 -9.82 -11.79
C LEU A 76 4.99 -9.70 -10.26
N ILE A 77 6.15 -9.31 -9.72
CA ILE A 77 6.33 -9.09 -8.28
C ILE A 77 5.33 -8.04 -7.77
N ILE A 78 5.16 -6.92 -8.48
CA ILE A 78 4.20 -5.88 -8.13
C ILE A 78 2.76 -6.40 -8.18
N LYS A 79 2.39 -7.13 -9.24
CA LYS A 79 1.05 -7.73 -9.37
C LYS A 79 0.73 -8.66 -8.19
N GLU A 80 1.68 -9.52 -7.81
CA GLU A 80 1.54 -10.44 -6.68
C GLU A 80 1.51 -9.70 -5.34
N ALA A 81 2.29 -8.62 -5.19
CA ALA A 81 2.26 -7.76 -4.01
C ALA A 81 0.89 -7.09 -3.84
N LEU A 82 0.25 -6.60 -4.91
CA LEU A 82 -1.10 -6.03 -4.85
C LEU A 82 -2.15 -7.06 -4.44
N PHE A 83 -2.06 -8.28 -4.96
CA PHE A 83 -2.92 -9.39 -4.52
C PHE A 83 -2.70 -9.70 -3.03
N TYR A 84 -1.45 -9.76 -2.60
CA TYR A 84 -1.10 -9.99 -1.20
C TYR A 84 -1.62 -8.86 -0.29
N ILE A 85 -1.45 -7.58 -0.67
CA ILE A 85 -1.95 -6.43 0.09
C ILE A 85 -3.44 -6.58 0.36
N ARG A 86 -4.24 -6.89 -0.67
CA ARG A 86 -5.69 -7.06 -0.54
C ARG A 86 -6.06 -8.12 0.49
N ARG A 87 -5.39 -9.29 0.45
CA ARG A 87 -5.59 -10.34 1.45
C ARG A 87 -5.09 -9.92 2.82
N TYR A 88 -3.93 -9.28 2.89
CA TYR A 88 -3.33 -8.85 4.15
C TYR A 88 -4.23 -7.88 4.91
N VAL A 89 -4.83 -6.91 4.23
CA VAL A 89 -5.69 -5.90 4.87
C VAL A 89 -7.05 -6.46 5.30
N GLU A 90 -7.49 -7.58 4.73
CA GLU A 90 -8.71 -8.28 5.21
C GLU A 90 -8.52 -8.80 6.64
N PHE A 91 -7.35 -9.35 6.94
CA PHE A 91 -7.02 -9.85 8.28
C PHE A 91 -6.44 -8.76 9.20
N ASN A 92 -5.74 -7.78 8.62
CA ASN A 92 -5.00 -6.74 9.35
C ASN A 92 -5.40 -5.32 8.94
N CYS A 93 -6.71 -5.06 8.93
CA CYS A 93 -7.31 -3.77 8.54
C CYS A 93 -6.70 -2.54 9.25
N SER A 94 -6.15 -2.69 10.47
CA SER A 94 -5.48 -1.60 11.18
C SER A 94 -4.40 -0.89 10.36
N VAL A 95 -3.70 -1.61 9.49
CA VAL A 95 -2.60 -1.06 8.68
C VAL A 95 -3.06 0.03 7.70
N LEU A 96 -4.33 0.00 7.28
CA LEU A 96 -4.90 1.03 6.42
C LEU A 96 -4.96 2.38 7.13
N PHE A 97 -5.18 2.38 8.45
CA PHE A 97 -5.25 3.63 9.22
C PHE A 97 -3.89 4.30 9.39
N ASP A 98 -2.79 3.55 9.27
CA ASP A 98 -1.43 4.12 9.27
C ASP A 98 -1.16 4.95 8.01
N LEU A 99 -1.94 4.73 6.93
CA LEU A 99 -1.86 5.48 5.67
C LEU A 99 -2.69 6.77 5.70
N LEU A 100 -3.57 6.92 6.69
CA LEU A 100 -4.43 8.09 6.83
C LEU A 100 -3.77 9.18 7.69
N PRO A 101 -4.22 10.44 7.58
CA PRO A 101 -3.90 11.45 8.60
C PRO A 101 -4.47 11.06 9.97
N ARG A 102 -3.90 11.63 11.05
CA ARG A 102 -4.35 11.38 12.44
C ARG A 102 -5.86 11.60 12.64
N LYS A 103 -6.43 12.56 11.90
CA LYS A 103 -7.86 12.82 11.79
C LYS A 103 -8.23 12.75 10.32
N PHE A 104 -9.22 11.94 9.97
CA PHE A 104 -9.62 11.71 8.57
C PHE A 104 -11.13 11.84 8.39
N THR A 105 -11.59 12.09 7.17
CA THR A 105 -13.01 12.12 6.83
C THR A 105 -13.48 10.73 6.35
N ALA A 106 -14.79 10.50 6.39
CA ALA A 106 -15.38 9.27 5.83
C ALA A 106 -15.03 9.08 4.35
N THR A 107 -14.95 10.18 3.58
CA THR A 107 -14.53 10.17 2.18
C THR A 107 -13.09 9.69 2.02
N GLN A 108 -12.16 10.18 2.84
CA GLN A 108 -10.75 9.74 2.77
C GLN A 108 -10.60 8.26 3.08
N LEU A 109 -11.28 7.75 4.11
CA LEU A 109 -11.27 6.34 4.44
C LEU A 109 -11.88 5.50 3.29
N ARG A 110 -13.01 5.95 2.72
CA ARG A 110 -13.65 5.27 1.58
C ARG A 110 -12.71 5.19 0.38
N THR A 111 -12.11 6.32 0.00
CA THR A 111 -11.16 6.38 -1.13
C THR A 111 -9.98 5.45 -0.90
N LEU A 112 -9.44 5.36 0.32
CA LEU A 112 -8.38 4.40 0.62
C LEU A 112 -8.84 2.94 0.39
N PHE A 113 -10.04 2.59 0.85
CA PHE A 113 -10.59 1.25 0.59
C PHE A 113 -10.80 1.00 -0.91
N GLU A 114 -11.35 1.97 -1.64
CA GLU A 114 -11.54 1.86 -3.09
C GLU A 114 -10.22 1.63 -3.82
N LEU A 115 -9.15 2.34 -3.45
CA LEU A 115 -7.82 2.19 -4.03
C LEU A 115 -7.19 0.82 -3.73
N ILE A 116 -7.34 0.32 -2.51
CA ILE A 116 -6.78 -0.99 -2.12
C ILE A 116 -7.50 -2.14 -2.82
N TYR A 117 -8.84 -2.11 -2.83
CA TYR A 117 -9.66 -3.14 -3.46
C TYR A 117 -9.84 -2.95 -4.97
N ASP A 118 -9.37 -1.84 -5.52
CA ASP A 118 -9.47 -1.48 -6.94
C ASP A 118 -10.91 -1.60 -7.46
N LYS A 119 -11.85 -1.06 -6.67
CA LYS A 119 -13.28 -1.07 -6.99
C LYS A 119 -13.99 0.13 -6.37
N PRO A 120 -14.99 0.71 -7.05
CA PRO A 120 -15.83 1.74 -6.46
C PRO A 120 -16.64 1.15 -5.29
N ILE A 121 -16.86 1.96 -4.26
CA ILE A 121 -17.64 1.61 -3.09
C ILE A 121 -18.74 2.64 -2.92
N ASP A 122 -20.00 2.19 -2.93
CA ASP A 122 -21.16 3.05 -2.68
C ASP A 122 -21.05 3.74 -1.32
N ALA A 123 -21.26 5.06 -1.32
CA ALA A 123 -21.08 5.89 -0.13
C ALA A 123 -22.07 5.54 0.99
N ARG A 124 -23.31 5.14 0.68
CA ARG A 124 -24.32 4.79 1.70
C ARG A 124 -23.97 3.46 2.38
N ASN A 125 -23.60 2.46 1.59
CA ASN A 125 -23.12 1.18 2.11
C ASN A 125 -21.83 1.33 2.92
N PHE A 126 -20.93 2.23 2.49
CA PHE A 126 -19.73 2.52 3.25
C PHE A 126 -20.03 3.17 4.60
N HIS A 127 -20.96 4.13 4.68
CA HIS A 127 -21.37 4.72 5.96
C HIS A 127 -21.96 3.66 6.91
N LYS A 128 -22.81 2.75 6.41
CA LYS A 128 -23.32 1.61 7.19
C LYS A 128 -22.21 0.69 7.67
N LYS A 129 -21.20 0.43 6.83
CA LYS A 129 -20.02 -0.36 7.21
C LYS A 129 -19.18 0.37 8.27
N MET A 130 -19.01 1.68 8.16
CA MET A 130 -18.24 2.47 9.10
C MET A 130 -18.93 2.57 10.47
N SER A 131 -20.26 2.64 10.52
CA SER A 131 -21.00 2.73 11.80
C SER A 131 -20.86 1.48 12.67
N ILE A 132 -20.57 0.32 12.07
CA ILE A 132 -20.29 -0.92 12.82
C ILE A 132 -18.81 -1.06 13.22
N MET A 133 -17.91 -0.23 12.67
CA MET A 133 -16.50 -0.18 13.06
C MET A 133 -16.34 0.64 14.35
N LYS A 134 -16.54 0.01 15.51
CA LYS A 134 -16.44 0.69 16.83
C LYS A 134 -15.10 1.42 17.06
N TYR A 135 -14.04 0.99 16.38
CA TYR A 135 -12.70 1.58 16.43
C TYR A 135 -12.52 2.82 15.52
N VAL A 136 -13.53 3.21 14.74
CA VAL A 136 -13.55 4.46 13.96
C VAL A 136 -14.42 5.46 14.72
N VAL A 137 -13.78 6.28 15.54
CA VAL A 137 -14.45 7.13 16.53
C VAL A 137 -14.71 8.52 15.93
N PRO A 138 -15.96 9.02 15.93
CA PRO A 138 -16.27 10.37 15.47
C PRO A 138 -15.70 11.42 16.44
N LEU A 139 -15.30 12.57 15.89
CA LEU A 139 -14.82 13.72 16.66
C LEU A 139 -15.85 14.85 16.63
N GLU A 140 -15.83 15.75 17.62
CA GLU A 140 -16.58 17.02 17.61
C GLU A 140 -15.87 18.08 16.75
N GLU A 141 -15.27 17.65 15.64
CA GLU A 141 -14.52 18.48 14.72
C GLU A 141 -15.00 18.25 13.29
N TYR A 142 -15.12 19.34 12.54
CA TYR A 142 -15.56 19.34 11.15
C TYR A 142 -14.51 20.06 10.30
N GLN A 143 -14.48 19.75 8.99
CA GLN A 143 -13.67 20.49 8.03
C GLN A 143 -13.99 21.99 8.11
N LYS A 144 -12.96 22.83 8.04
CA LYS A 144 -13.08 24.29 8.02
C LYS A 144 -12.74 24.83 6.63
N GLY A 145 -13.35 25.95 6.25
CA GLY A 145 -13.00 26.67 5.02
C GLY A 145 -13.30 25.92 3.72
N VAL A 146 -14.33 25.06 3.72
CA VAL A 146 -14.77 24.33 2.52
C VAL A 146 -16.07 24.91 1.97
N PRO A 147 -16.25 25.01 0.63
CA PRO A 147 -17.44 25.60 0.01
C PRO A 147 -18.66 24.66 0.00
N TYR A 148 -18.49 23.43 0.49
CA TYR A 148 -19.51 22.38 0.57
C TYR A 148 -19.80 22.04 2.04
N ARG A 149 -20.77 21.15 2.28
CA ARG A 149 -21.10 20.67 3.64
C ARG A 149 -19.85 20.11 4.33
N ALA A 150 -19.41 20.77 5.39
CA ALA A 150 -18.24 20.36 6.16
C ALA A 150 -18.34 18.90 6.62
N ALA A 151 -17.37 18.06 6.22
CA ALA A 151 -17.34 16.68 6.67
C ALA A 151 -16.87 16.59 8.12
N ARG A 152 -17.46 15.67 8.88
CA ARG A 152 -17.01 15.32 10.24
C ARG A 152 -15.67 14.58 10.18
N TYR A 153 -14.79 14.88 11.13
CA TYR A 153 -13.56 14.12 11.32
C TYR A 153 -13.77 12.89 12.22
N TYR A 154 -12.96 11.88 11.95
CA TYR A 154 -12.87 10.63 12.69
C TYR A 154 -11.42 10.36 13.07
N ARG A 155 -11.23 9.52 14.08
CA ARG A 155 -9.91 8.96 14.45
C ARG A 155 -9.97 7.44 14.55
N PHE A 156 -8.82 6.80 14.34
CA PHE A 156 -8.66 5.37 14.60
C PHE A 156 -8.31 5.13 16.07
N ASP A 157 -9.04 4.24 16.74
CA ASP A 157 -8.77 3.79 18.10
C ASP A 157 -8.14 2.40 18.09
N LYS A 158 -6.80 2.37 18.11
CA LYS A 158 -6.02 1.12 18.07
C LYS A 158 -6.27 0.23 19.29
N LYS A 159 -6.56 0.80 20.46
CA LYS A 159 -6.85 0.03 21.68
C LYS A 159 -8.17 -0.71 21.50
N MET A 160 -9.23 0.00 21.09
CA MET A 160 -10.53 -0.62 20.81
C MET A 160 -10.46 -1.68 19.71
N TYR A 161 -9.70 -1.43 18.64
CA TYR A 161 -9.50 -2.41 17.56
C TYR A 161 -8.87 -3.71 18.07
N ASN A 162 -7.81 -3.60 18.89
CA ASN A 162 -7.09 -4.78 19.41
C ASN A 162 -7.91 -5.55 20.46
N SER A 163 -8.68 -4.87 21.30
CA SER A 163 -9.57 -5.54 22.26
C SER A 163 -10.64 -6.37 21.56
N GLY A 164 -11.20 -5.87 20.44
CA GLY A 164 -12.21 -6.58 19.66
C GLY A 164 -11.67 -7.79 18.87
N LYS A 165 -10.34 -7.96 18.74
CA LYS A 165 -9.70 -9.13 18.12
C LYS A 165 -9.43 -10.28 19.11
N ARG A 166 -9.49 -10.02 20.42
CA ARG A 166 -9.15 -11.00 21.47
C ARG A 166 -10.35 -11.83 21.94
N ASN A 167 -11.54 -11.53 21.42
CA ASN A 167 -12.78 -12.29 21.60
C ASN A 167 -13.17 -12.94 20.28
#